data_AF-A0A1V1TP77-F1
#
_entry.id   AF-A0A1V1TP77-F1
#
_cell.length_a   1.000
_cell.length_b   1.000
_cell.length_c   1.000
_cell.angle_alpha   90.00
_cell.angle_beta   90.00
_cell.angle_gamma   90.00
#
_symmetry.space_group_name_H-M   'P 1'
#
loop_
_entity.id
_entity.type
_entity.pdbx_description
1 polymer ?
#
loop_
_entity_poly.entity_id
_entity_poly.type
_entity_poly.pdbx_seq_one_letter_code
_entity_poly.pdbx_strand_id
1 'polypeptide(L)'
;MSALSPLEQIKRDTKAANRAPHLRKKNQTRPDQIDSLDDIVPGGVYHHDGPYDAALASRNRDPRYAPLAAVREGNLAALRATPAVNIADAVTRHVPLQGTASVPPGHVDFTGNLMDYEEGADLMREPDAPGGAYKRYEHMQYHPDDLKGKGEPSYTIERDLKKGKKMKD
;
A
#
# COMPACT_ATOMS: atom_id res chain seq x y z
N MET A 1 21.62 -9.39 -55.86
CA MET A 1 21.55 -9.48 -54.39
C MET A 1 20.11 -9.82 -54.04
N SER A 2 19.83 -10.93 -53.33
CA SER A 2 18.45 -11.27 -52.98
C SER A 2 17.92 -10.23 -51.99
N ALA A 3 16.69 -9.76 -52.19
CA ALA A 3 16.04 -8.90 -51.23
C ALA A 3 15.93 -9.65 -49.89
N LEU A 4 16.14 -8.92 -48.79
CA LEU A 4 15.95 -9.47 -47.44
C LEU A 4 14.52 -9.96 -47.29
N SER A 5 14.32 -11.01 -46.49
CA SER A 5 12.96 -11.40 -46.14
C SER A 5 12.29 -10.24 -45.37
N PRO A 6 10.95 -10.09 -45.47
CA PRO A 6 10.23 -9.04 -44.74
C PRO A 6 10.53 -9.04 -43.23
N LEU A 7 10.69 -10.23 -42.64
CA LEU A 7 11.04 -10.38 -41.22
C LEU A 7 12.45 -9.89 -40.90
N GLU A 8 13.42 -10.19 -41.76
CA GLU A 8 14.80 -9.71 -41.64
C GLU A 8 14.87 -8.18 -41.73
N GLN A 9 14.05 -7.59 -42.61
CA GLN A 9 13.94 -6.14 -42.77
C GLN A 9 13.37 -5.48 -41.51
N ILE A 10 12.25 -6.00 -40.98
CA ILE A 10 11.68 -5.54 -39.70
C ILE A 10 12.71 -5.66 -38.56
N LYS A 11 13.42 -6.80 -38.45
CA LYS A 11 14.45 -6.99 -37.41
C LYS A 11 15.59 -5.98 -37.55
N ARG A 12 16.02 -5.68 -38.78
CA ARG A 12 17.08 -4.70 -39.08
C ARG A 12 16.66 -3.29 -38.70
N ASP A 13 15.47 -2.88 -39.11
CA ASP A 13 14.93 -1.55 -38.85
C ASP A 13 14.65 -1.35 -37.35
N THR A 14 14.10 -2.37 -36.69
CA THR A 14 13.92 -2.37 -35.23
C THR A 14 15.26 -2.25 -34.50
N LYS A 15 16.30 -2.97 -34.96
CA LYS A 15 17.65 -2.90 -34.38
C LYS A 15 18.29 -1.52 -34.61
N ALA A 16 18.07 -0.91 -35.77
CA ALA A 16 18.55 0.43 -36.09
C ALA A 16 17.85 1.50 -35.24
N ALA A 17 16.52 1.44 -35.13
CA ALA A 17 15.72 2.33 -34.29
C ALA A 17 16.13 2.25 -32.81
N ASN A 18 16.32 1.04 -32.27
CA ASN A 18 16.77 0.85 -30.88
C ASN A 18 18.21 1.33 -30.63
N ARG A 19 19.05 1.45 -31.68
CA ARG A 19 20.43 1.95 -31.58
C ARG A 19 20.54 3.47 -31.73
N ALA A 20 19.50 4.14 -32.23
CA ALA A 20 19.53 5.58 -32.42
C ALA A 20 19.67 6.30 -31.05
N PRO A 21 20.71 7.12 -30.85
CA PRO A 21 21.00 7.73 -29.55
C PRO A 21 19.88 8.64 -29.04
N HIS A 22 19.11 9.26 -29.94
CA HIS A 22 17.95 10.10 -29.61
C HIS A 22 16.69 9.29 -29.26
N LEU A 23 16.63 8.00 -29.63
CA LEU A 23 15.58 7.06 -29.23
C LEU A 23 16.01 6.18 -28.04
N ARG A 24 17.07 6.58 -27.31
CA ARG A 24 17.48 5.89 -26.09
C ARG A 24 16.43 6.08 -25.00
N LYS A 25 15.45 5.19 -25.00
CA LYS A 25 14.41 4.99 -23.98
C LYS A 25 14.98 4.45 -22.65
N LYS A 26 16.17 4.90 -22.21
CA LYS A 26 16.83 4.40 -20.98
C LYS A 26 16.03 4.70 -19.71
N ASN A 27 15.17 5.71 -19.78
CA ASN A 27 14.33 6.18 -18.67
C ASN A 27 12.83 6.06 -19.00
N GLN A 28 12.46 5.49 -20.14
CA GLN A 28 11.06 5.22 -20.47
C GLN A 28 10.80 3.74 -20.27
N THR A 29 9.81 3.42 -19.44
CA THR A 29 9.26 2.08 -19.37
C THR A 29 8.75 1.72 -20.76
N ARG A 30 9.14 0.52 -21.23
CA ARG A 30 8.72 0.05 -22.54
C ARG A 30 7.29 -0.44 -22.43
N PRO A 31 6.51 -0.32 -23.52
CA PRO A 31 5.21 -0.96 -23.56
C PRO A 31 5.32 -2.44 -23.24
N ASP A 32 4.44 -2.94 -22.38
CA ASP A 32 4.34 -4.35 -22.06
C ASP A 32 3.56 -5.12 -23.14
N GLN A 33 3.27 -6.40 -22.90
CA GLN A 33 2.51 -7.19 -23.85
C GLN A 33 1.06 -6.71 -24.01
N ILE A 34 0.45 -6.19 -22.95
CA ILE A 34 -0.92 -5.66 -22.97
C ILE A 34 -0.93 -4.37 -23.79
N ASP A 35 0.01 -3.46 -23.53
CA ASP A 35 0.18 -2.23 -24.30
C ASP A 35 0.36 -2.53 -25.79
N SER A 36 1.13 -3.58 -26.13
CA SER A 36 1.37 -3.96 -27.52
C SER A 36 0.14 -4.51 -28.25
N LEU A 37 -0.87 -4.95 -27.49
CA LEU A 37 -2.15 -5.41 -28.01
C LEU A 37 -3.21 -4.30 -28.01
N ASP A 38 -2.92 -3.15 -27.42
CA ASP A 38 -3.81 -2.00 -27.38
C ASP A 38 -3.81 -1.25 -28.72
N ASP A 39 -4.99 -1.11 -29.32
CA ASP A 39 -5.24 -0.43 -30.59
C ASP A 39 -5.96 0.93 -30.42
N ILE A 40 -6.18 1.37 -29.17
CA ILE A 40 -6.94 2.58 -28.84
C ILE A 40 -6.26 3.86 -29.34
N VAL A 41 -4.92 3.89 -29.43
CA VAL A 41 -4.16 5.09 -29.84
C VAL A 41 -3.80 5.03 -31.34
N PRO A 42 -4.37 5.93 -32.19
CA PRO A 42 -3.96 6.03 -33.58
C PRO A 42 -2.51 6.50 -33.68
N GLY A 43 -1.62 5.66 -34.18
CA GLY A 43 -0.22 6.02 -34.45
C GLY A 43 0.83 5.29 -33.61
N GLY A 44 0.45 4.35 -32.74
CA GLY A 44 1.38 3.36 -32.20
C GLY A 44 1.17 2.98 -30.75
N VAL A 45 2.03 2.07 -30.30
CA VAL A 45 2.00 1.49 -28.95
C VAL A 45 2.37 2.55 -27.90
N TYR A 46 1.41 2.93 -27.07
CA TYR A 46 1.60 3.78 -25.91
C TYR A 46 1.74 2.91 -24.66
N HIS A 47 2.64 3.28 -23.74
CA HIS A 47 2.79 2.55 -22.48
C HIS A 47 1.82 3.13 -21.46
N HIS A 48 0.82 2.34 -21.07
CA HIS A 48 -0.05 2.68 -19.95
C HIS A 48 0.63 2.25 -18.65
N ASP A 49 0.78 3.19 -17.71
CA ASP A 49 1.34 2.89 -16.39
C ASP A 49 0.49 1.81 -15.71
N GLY A 50 1.07 0.62 -15.56
CA GLY A 50 0.46 -0.51 -14.90
C GLY A 50 0.63 -0.45 -13.38
N PRO A 51 -0.15 -1.25 -12.62
CA PRO A 51 -0.12 -1.23 -11.15
C PRO A 51 1.25 -1.59 -10.56
N TYR A 52 2.09 -2.32 -11.30
CA TYR A 52 3.42 -2.75 -10.85
C TYR A 52 4.56 -1.84 -11.32
N ASP A 53 4.30 -0.87 -12.20
CA ASP A 53 5.36 -0.04 -12.77
C ASP A 53 6.03 0.84 -11.73
N ALA A 54 5.26 1.28 -10.73
CA ALA A 54 5.77 2.03 -9.58
C ALA A 54 6.89 1.28 -8.84
N ALA A 55 6.89 -0.06 -8.88
CA ALA A 55 7.91 -0.89 -8.24
C ALA A 55 9.09 -1.26 -9.16
N LEU A 56 9.08 -0.88 -10.44
CA LEU A 56 10.17 -1.21 -11.36
C LEU A 56 11.48 -0.55 -10.94
N ALA A 57 12.58 -1.30 -11.07
CA ALA A 57 13.92 -0.79 -10.78
C ALA A 57 14.30 0.42 -11.65
N SER A 58 13.76 0.53 -12.87
CA SER A 58 13.98 1.68 -13.76
C SER A 58 13.40 2.99 -13.20
N ARG A 59 12.25 2.92 -12.48
CA ARG A 59 11.57 4.08 -11.88
C ARG A 59 12.12 4.44 -10.50
N ASN A 60 12.87 3.53 -9.87
CA ASN A 60 13.37 3.69 -8.49
C ASN A 60 14.89 3.91 -8.39
N ARG A 61 15.54 4.43 -9.44
CA ARG A 61 16.99 4.67 -9.45
C ARG A 61 17.43 5.87 -8.63
N ASP A 62 16.69 6.98 -8.70
CA ASP A 62 16.98 8.21 -7.95
C ASP A 62 15.99 8.31 -6.78
N PRO A 63 16.44 8.22 -5.52
CA PRO A 63 15.56 8.29 -4.35
C PRO A 63 14.67 9.52 -4.29
N ARG A 64 15.07 10.65 -4.91
CA ARG A 64 14.28 11.89 -4.91
C ARG A 64 12.99 11.79 -5.72
N TYR A 65 12.95 10.90 -6.71
CA TYR A 65 11.82 10.72 -7.63
C TYR A 65 11.28 9.28 -7.62
N ALA A 66 11.86 8.41 -6.80
CA ALA A 66 11.50 7.00 -6.71
C ALA A 66 10.16 6.84 -5.99
N PRO A 67 9.13 6.25 -6.63
CA PRO A 67 7.84 6.00 -5.99
C PRO A 67 7.98 5.18 -4.70
N LEU A 68 8.82 4.14 -4.69
CA LEU A 68 9.06 3.32 -3.50
C LEU A 68 9.77 4.09 -2.38
N ALA A 69 10.58 5.08 -2.70
CA ALA A 69 11.22 5.92 -1.69
C ALA A 69 10.20 6.82 -1.00
N ALA A 70 9.23 7.36 -1.76
CA ALA A 70 8.17 8.21 -1.22
C ALA A 70 7.28 7.50 -0.19
N VAL A 71 7.07 6.18 -0.34
CA VAL A 71 6.24 5.36 0.58
C VAL A 71 7.06 4.44 1.48
N ARG A 72 8.38 4.64 1.56
CA ARG A 72 9.30 3.72 2.25
C ARG A 72 8.92 3.51 3.72
N GLU A 73 8.61 4.58 4.42
CA GLU A 73 8.34 4.55 5.86
C GLU A 73 7.06 3.76 6.17
N GLY A 74 5.97 4.04 5.44
CA GLY A 74 4.71 3.29 5.57
C GLY A 74 4.87 1.81 5.22
N ASN A 75 5.63 1.49 4.17
CA ASN A 75 5.91 0.10 3.81
C ASN A 75 6.71 -0.63 4.91
N LEU A 76 7.71 0.02 5.51
CA LEU A 76 8.46 -0.57 6.62
C LEU A 76 7.61 -0.74 7.87
N ALA A 77 6.72 0.20 8.18
CA ALA A 77 5.77 0.09 9.28
C ALA A 77 4.80 -1.09 9.05
N ALA A 78 4.26 -1.22 7.83
CA ALA A 78 3.41 -2.35 7.45
C ALA A 78 4.14 -3.70 7.61
N LEU A 79 5.40 -3.79 7.16
CA LEU A 79 6.19 -5.02 7.32
C LEU A 79 6.46 -5.37 8.78
N ARG A 80 6.70 -4.38 9.66
CA ARG A 80 6.85 -4.62 11.11
C ARG A 80 5.55 -5.10 11.75
N ALA A 81 4.42 -4.57 11.29
CA ALA A 81 3.09 -4.95 11.75
C ALA A 81 2.59 -6.28 11.14
N THR A 82 3.35 -6.93 10.26
CA THR A 82 2.96 -8.20 9.64
C THR A 82 3.76 -9.36 10.25
N PRO A 83 3.11 -10.48 10.64
CA PRO A 83 3.81 -11.67 11.08
C PRO A 83 4.82 -12.18 10.03
N ALA A 84 6.02 -12.57 10.48
CA ALA A 84 7.11 -12.94 9.58
C ALA A 84 6.76 -14.08 8.62
N VAL A 85 5.91 -15.03 9.06
CA VAL A 85 5.43 -16.14 8.22
C VAL A 85 4.60 -15.63 7.04
N ASN A 86 3.77 -14.62 7.23
CA ASN A 86 2.94 -14.07 6.15
C ASN A 86 3.79 -13.31 5.13
N ILE A 87 4.86 -12.64 5.58
CA ILE A 87 5.83 -11.99 4.69
C ILE A 87 6.53 -13.04 3.83
N ALA A 88 7.01 -14.13 4.46
CA ALA A 88 7.64 -15.23 3.75
C ALA A 88 6.68 -15.90 2.76
N ASP A 89 5.41 -16.05 3.12
CA ASP A 89 4.38 -16.63 2.25
C ASP A 89 4.13 -15.76 1.02
N ALA A 90 3.97 -14.45 1.20
CA ALA A 90 3.79 -13.50 0.11
C ALA A 90 4.94 -13.54 -0.90
N VAL A 91 6.19 -13.63 -0.40
CA VAL A 91 7.38 -13.67 -1.25
C VAL A 91 7.53 -15.02 -1.96
N THR A 92 7.34 -16.13 -1.26
CA THR A 92 7.61 -17.47 -1.80
C THR A 92 6.48 -18.01 -2.68
N ARG A 93 5.23 -17.65 -2.38
CA ARG A 93 4.05 -18.11 -3.11
C ARG A 93 3.50 -17.10 -4.10
N HIS A 94 4.07 -15.90 -4.17
CA HIS A 94 3.63 -14.82 -5.05
C HIS A 94 2.16 -14.44 -4.83
N VAL A 95 1.73 -14.43 -3.58
CA VAL A 95 0.38 -13.99 -3.16
C VAL A 95 0.44 -12.61 -2.52
N PRO A 96 -0.65 -11.83 -2.52
CA PRO A 96 -0.70 -10.55 -1.83
C PRO A 96 -0.33 -10.67 -0.34
N LEU A 97 0.31 -9.65 0.22
CA LEU A 97 0.62 -9.60 1.66
C LEU A 97 -0.67 -9.62 2.49
N GLN A 98 -0.71 -10.45 3.53
CA GLN A 98 -1.87 -10.61 4.40
C GLN A 98 -1.51 -10.50 5.88
N GLY A 99 -2.50 -10.18 6.72
CA GLY A 99 -2.34 -10.14 8.18
C GLY A 99 -1.51 -8.96 8.71
N THR A 100 -1.36 -7.88 7.94
CA THR A 100 -0.80 -6.63 8.46
C THR A 100 -1.70 -6.10 9.58
N ALA A 101 -1.10 -5.81 10.73
CA ALA A 101 -1.77 -5.33 11.95
C ALA A 101 -2.90 -6.23 12.47
N SER A 102 -2.91 -7.53 12.11
CA SER A 102 -3.91 -8.47 12.64
C SER A 102 -3.64 -8.88 14.10
N VAL A 103 -2.38 -8.84 14.51
CA VAL A 103 -1.93 -9.08 15.88
C VAL A 103 -1.53 -7.74 16.46
N PRO A 104 -2.16 -7.24 17.54
CA PRO A 104 -1.86 -5.92 18.10
C PRO A 104 -0.42 -5.82 18.62
N PRO A 105 0.14 -4.61 18.76
CA PRO A 105 1.48 -4.45 19.30
C PRO A 105 1.55 -4.90 20.76
N GLY A 106 2.67 -5.50 21.15
CA GLY A 106 2.86 -6.11 22.47
C GLY A 106 2.18 -7.47 22.66
N HIS A 107 1.47 -7.98 21.64
CA HIS A 107 0.91 -9.33 21.64
C HIS A 107 1.80 -10.32 20.88
N VAL A 108 1.64 -11.60 21.21
CA VAL A 108 2.33 -12.69 20.51
C VAL A 108 1.53 -13.14 19.29
N ASP A 109 2.21 -13.37 18.17
CA ASP A 109 1.62 -13.99 17.00
C ASP A 109 1.41 -15.51 17.20
N PHE A 110 0.78 -16.17 16.22
CA PHE A 110 0.54 -17.62 16.27
C PHE A 110 1.81 -18.48 16.30
N THR A 111 2.96 -17.90 16.02
CA THR A 111 4.27 -18.56 16.06
C THR A 111 5.05 -18.28 17.34
N GLY A 112 4.50 -17.44 18.23
CA GLY A 112 5.11 -17.06 19.50
C GLY A 112 6.03 -15.84 19.42
N ASN A 113 6.09 -15.14 18.28
CA ASN A 113 6.88 -13.92 18.17
C ASN A 113 6.11 -12.74 18.78
N LEU A 114 6.81 -11.93 19.59
CA LEU A 114 6.26 -10.67 20.08
C LEU A 114 6.19 -9.65 18.95
N MET A 115 5.01 -9.12 18.69
CA MET A 115 4.82 -8.06 17.70
C MET A 115 5.22 -6.72 18.31
N ASP A 116 6.37 -6.20 17.88
CA ASP A 116 6.88 -4.89 18.30
C ASP A 116 6.80 -3.89 17.14
N TYR A 117 5.72 -3.11 17.15
CA TYR A 117 5.49 -2.05 16.18
C TYR A 117 4.66 -0.93 16.81
N GLU A 118 4.73 0.26 16.21
CA GLU A 118 3.95 1.41 16.64
C GLU A 118 2.54 1.34 16.06
N GLU A 119 1.52 1.39 16.92
CA GLU A 119 0.14 1.54 16.47
C GLU A 119 -0.02 2.94 15.88
N GLY A 120 -0.56 3.01 14.66
CA GLY A 120 -0.81 4.29 14.00
C GLY A 120 -1.92 5.09 14.67
N ALA A 121 -2.17 6.29 14.13
CA ALA A 121 -3.20 7.19 14.61
C ALA A 121 -4.57 6.51 14.72
N ASP A 122 -5.23 6.63 15.88
CA ASP A 122 -6.60 6.17 16.03
C ASP A 122 -7.56 7.18 15.40
N LEU A 123 -7.81 7.00 14.10
CA LEU A 123 -8.69 7.88 13.32
C LEU A 123 -10.12 8.01 13.88
N MET A 124 -10.54 7.11 14.78
CA MET A 124 -11.86 7.16 15.41
C MET A 124 -11.87 8.03 16.67
N ARG A 125 -10.71 8.25 17.30
CA ARG A 125 -10.60 8.94 18.59
C ARG A 125 -9.77 10.21 18.53
N GLU A 126 -8.86 10.33 17.58
CA GLU A 126 -7.95 11.45 17.49
C GLU A 126 -8.66 12.72 17.00
N PRO A 127 -8.48 13.85 17.70
CA PRO A 127 -9.20 15.09 17.43
C PRO A 127 -8.74 15.80 16.15
N ASP A 128 -7.55 15.50 15.66
CA ASP A 128 -6.97 16.01 14.41
C ASP A 128 -7.32 15.15 13.18
N ALA A 129 -8.10 14.08 13.35
CA ALA A 129 -8.67 13.35 12.24
C ALA A 129 -9.51 14.32 11.36
N PRO A 130 -9.41 14.29 10.01
CA PRO A 130 -10.07 15.27 9.12
C PRO A 130 -11.60 15.37 9.27
N GLY A 131 -12.24 14.34 9.85
CA GLY A 131 -13.68 14.30 10.15
C GLY A 131 -14.03 14.53 11.63
N GLY A 132 -13.04 14.86 12.46
CA GLY A 132 -13.14 14.86 13.92
C GLY A 132 -13.26 13.45 14.50
N ALA A 133 -13.13 13.34 15.82
CA ALA A 133 -13.29 12.07 16.51
C ALA A 133 -14.72 11.51 16.29
N TYR A 134 -14.80 10.22 15.95
CA TYR A 134 -16.04 9.54 15.57
C TYR A 134 -17.10 9.64 16.68
N LYS A 135 -18.32 10.03 16.30
CA LYS A 135 -19.48 10.26 17.20
C LYS A 135 -19.24 11.29 18.30
N ARG A 136 -18.24 12.17 18.15
CA ARG A 136 -18.01 13.26 19.08
C ARG A 136 -18.48 14.59 18.50
N TYR A 137 -19.20 15.36 19.32
CA TYR A 137 -19.70 16.68 18.97
C TYR A 137 -19.09 17.74 19.89
N GLU A 138 -18.72 18.89 19.32
CA GLU A 138 -17.98 19.97 20.02
C GLU A 138 -18.66 20.45 21.32
N HIS A 139 -19.99 20.46 21.36
CA HIS A 139 -20.77 20.94 22.49
C HIS A 139 -21.02 19.88 23.59
N MET A 140 -20.49 18.66 23.44
CA MET A 140 -20.72 17.55 24.36
C MET A 140 -19.43 17.16 25.08
N GLN A 141 -19.52 16.93 26.39
CA GLN A 141 -18.38 16.46 27.18
C GLN A 141 -18.27 14.94 27.10
N TYR A 142 -17.04 14.45 26.89
CA TYR A 142 -16.73 13.03 26.78
C TYR A 142 -15.68 12.66 27.83
N HIS A 143 -15.87 11.52 28.50
CA HIS A 143 -14.86 10.95 29.37
C HIS A 143 -13.67 10.41 28.55
N PRO A 144 -12.42 10.48 29.04
CA PRO A 144 -11.26 9.90 28.34
C PRO A 144 -11.44 8.42 27.98
N ASP A 145 -12.01 7.65 28.92
CA ASP A 145 -12.31 6.22 28.74
C ASP A 145 -13.60 5.94 27.95
N ASP A 146 -14.26 6.96 27.39
CA ASP A 146 -15.41 6.81 26.50
C ASP A 146 -14.97 6.47 25.07
N LEU A 147 -14.49 5.24 24.90
CA LEU A 147 -14.02 4.72 23.60
C LEU A 147 -15.12 4.66 22.52
N LYS A 148 -16.39 4.88 22.87
CA LYS A 148 -17.53 4.77 21.94
C LYS A 148 -18.19 6.10 21.59
N GLY A 149 -17.74 7.22 22.17
CA GLY A 149 -18.31 8.54 21.92
C GLY A 149 -19.78 8.66 22.36
N LYS A 150 -20.11 8.15 23.55
CA LYS A 150 -21.46 8.22 24.13
C LYS A 150 -21.79 9.56 24.74
N GLY A 151 -20.78 10.25 25.27
CA GLY A 151 -20.92 11.51 25.98
C GLY A 151 -21.46 11.36 27.40
N GLU A 152 -21.21 12.37 28.22
CA GLU A 152 -21.79 12.48 29.57
C GLU A 152 -23.23 13.01 29.50
N PRO A 153 -24.14 12.56 30.39
CA PRO A 153 -23.94 11.61 31.51
C PRO A 153 -24.06 10.13 31.13
N SER A 154 -24.37 9.82 29.85
CA SER A 154 -24.67 8.46 29.39
C SER A 154 -23.53 7.47 29.64
N TYR A 155 -22.28 7.91 29.44
CA TYR A 155 -21.10 7.09 29.73
C TYR A 155 -21.02 6.69 31.21
N THR A 156 -21.12 7.67 32.13
CA THR A 156 -21.02 7.43 33.57
C THR A 156 -22.14 6.51 34.07
N ILE A 157 -23.38 6.73 33.64
CA ILE A 157 -24.53 5.90 34.03
C ILE A 157 -24.30 4.44 33.63
N GLU A 158 -23.86 4.17 32.39
CA GLU A 158 -23.64 2.79 31.94
C GLU A 158 -22.44 2.12 32.64
N ARG A 159 -21.36 2.88 32.89
CA ARG A 159 -20.20 2.40 33.65
C ARG A 159 -20.62 1.92 35.03
N ASP A 160 -21.42 2.72 35.74
CA ASP A 160 -21.84 2.43 37.10
C ASP A 160 -22.84 1.27 37.14
N LEU A 161 -23.77 1.19 36.19
CA LEU A 161 -24.67 0.04 36.01
C LEU A 161 -23.91 -1.28 35.76
N LYS A 162 -22.87 -1.26 34.91
CA LYS A 162 -22.03 -2.44 34.66
C LYS A 162 -21.21 -2.85 35.87
N LYS A 163 -20.69 -1.87 36.63
CA LYS A 163 -19.97 -2.13 37.88
C LYS A 163 -20.87 -2.79 38.91
N GLY A 164 -22.12 -2.31 39.05
CA GLY A 164 -23.12 -2.90 39.93
C GLY A 164 -23.57 -4.31 39.53
N LYS A 165 -23.56 -4.64 38.23
CA LYS A 165 -23.81 -6.02 37.76
C LYS A 165 -22.64 -6.97 38.07
N LYS A 166 -21.40 -6.56 37.80
CA LYS A 166 -20.20 -7.37 38.09
C LYS A 166 -19.99 -7.69 39.57
N MET A 167 -20.56 -6.90 40.48
CA MET A 167 -20.49 -7.17 41.93
C MET A 167 -21.55 -8.15 42.44
N LYS A 168 -22.53 -8.52 41.60
CA LYS A 168 -23.61 -9.46 41.95
C LYS A 168 -23.34 -10.90 41.53
N ASP A 169 -22.27 -11.12 40.76
CA ASP A 169 -21.71 -12.43 40.41
C ASP A 169 -20.52 -12.76 41.32
#